data_AF-A0A1C5NLG2-F1
#
_entry.id   AF-A0A1C5NLG2-F1
#
_cell.length_a   1.000
_cell.length_b   1.000
_cell.length_c   1.000
_cell.angle_alpha   90.00
_cell.angle_beta   90.00
_cell.angle_gamma   90.00
#
_symmetry.space_group_name_H-M   'P 1'
#
loop_
_entity.id
_entity.type
_entity.pdbx_description
1 polymer ?
#
loop_
_entity_poly.entity_id
_entity_poly.type
_entity_poly.pdbx_seq_one_letter_code
_entity_poly.pdbx_strand_id
1 'polypeptide(L)'
;MKKFYIRINGELMEVDYKVYREYYYGKRKEKYFMFDLKWGGIKQKGGKNKLVREISLESLWEKGIEISTDDTVWSIIEKEIDLEKLYVAIHRLDIWEKIVLQKIFWEGLSEKRITEELNISRSTLNYRKGKIYKKIREEVEKGKY
;
A
#
# COMPACT_ATOMS: atom_id res chain seq x y z
N MET A 1 23.70 -33.80 22.69
CA MET A 1 22.60 -32.81 22.57
C MET A 1 23.19 -31.44 22.31
N LYS A 2 22.63 -30.63 21.41
CA LYS A 2 23.08 -29.24 21.21
C LYS A 2 22.50 -28.37 22.31
N LYS A 3 23.35 -27.55 22.94
CA LYS A 3 22.97 -26.55 23.94
C LYS A 3 22.80 -25.19 23.26
N PHE A 4 21.78 -24.44 23.63
CA PHE A 4 21.52 -23.11 23.09
C PHE A 4 21.62 -22.06 24.20
N TYR A 5 22.07 -20.86 23.85
CA TYR A 5 22.28 -19.80 24.83
C TYR A 5 21.74 -18.47 24.33
N ILE A 6 21.15 -17.69 25.23
CA ILE A 6 20.76 -16.30 24.98
C ILE A 6 21.47 -15.39 25.95
N ARG A 7 21.61 -14.11 25.58
CA ARG A 7 22.30 -13.12 26.40
C ARG A 7 21.32 -12.09 26.97
N ILE A 8 21.05 -12.13 28.27
CA ILE A 8 20.15 -11.19 28.95
C ILE A 8 21.00 -10.44 29.98
N ASN A 9 20.93 -9.09 29.97
CA ASN A 9 21.67 -8.23 30.89
C ASN A 9 23.19 -8.50 30.96
N GLY A 10 23.78 -8.96 29.85
CA GLY A 10 25.21 -9.26 29.76
C GLY A 10 25.59 -10.70 30.09
N GLU A 11 24.70 -11.45 30.74
CA GLU A 11 24.92 -12.85 31.15
C GLU A 11 24.42 -13.84 30.10
N LEU A 12 25.09 -14.99 29.99
CA LEU A 12 24.72 -16.10 29.09
C LEU A 12 23.90 -17.13 29.87
N MET A 13 22.65 -17.33 29.43
CA MET A 13 21.77 -18.36 29.99
C MET A 13 21.54 -19.48 28.97
N GLU A 14 21.69 -20.74 29.42
CA GLU A 14 21.33 -21.92 28.63
C GLU A 14 19.81 -22.02 28.52
N VAL A 15 19.29 -22.19 27.31
CA VAL A 15 17.86 -22.26 27.01
C VAL A 15 17.55 -23.35 26.01
N ASP A 16 16.27 -23.69 25.90
CA ASP A 16 15.77 -24.56 24.84
C ASP A 16 15.79 -23.85 23.48
N TYR A 17 15.84 -24.64 22.40
CA TYR A 17 15.91 -24.16 21.03
C TYR A 17 14.75 -23.23 20.66
N LYS A 18 13.54 -23.52 21.16
CA LYS A 18 12.35 -22.69 20.88
C LYS A 18 12.54 -21.26 21.41
N VAL A 19 13.06 -21.13 22.63
CA VAL A 19 13.34 -19.84 23.28
C VAL A 19 14.47 -19.12 22.56
N TYR A 20 15.55 -19.84 22.23
CA TYR A 20 16.67 -19.31 21.46
C TYR A 20 16.20 -18.71 20.12
N ARG A 21 15.39 -19.46 19.36
CA ARG A 21 14.89 -19.04 18.06
C ARG A 21 14.05 -17.78 18.17
N GLU A 22 13.09 -17.75 19.09
CA GLU A 22 12.16 -16.63 19.24
C GLU A 22 12.89 -15.36 19.68
N TYR A 23 13.84 -15.49 20.62
CA TYR A 23 14.66 -14.39 21.11
C TYR A 23 15.46 -13.71 19.99
N TYR A 24 16.18 -14.49 19.18
CA TYR A 24 16.99 -13.93 18.09
C TYR A 24 16.15 -13.49 16.89
N TYR A 25 15.02 -14.13 16.64
CA TYR A 25 14.06 -13.69 15.63
C TYR A 25 13.47 -12.32 15.97
N GLY A 26 13.02 -12.14 17.22
CA GLY A 26 12.55 -10.85 17.74
C GLY A 26 13.59 -9.76 17.61
N LYS A 27 14.82 -9.99 18.09
CA LYS A 27 15.94 -9.04 17.94
C LYS A 27 16.23 -8.67 16.49
N ARG A 28 16.15 -9.65 15.58
CA ARG A 28 16.39 -9.38 14.16
C ARG A 28 15.28 -8.53 13.55
N LYS A 29 14.03 -8.81 13.91
CA LYS A 29 12.84 -8.06 13.50
C LYS A 29 12.91 -6.62 14.01
N GLU A 30 13.22 -6.42 15.29
CA GLU A 30 13.40 -5.10 15.89
C GLU A 30 14.51 -4.31 15.18
N LYS A 31 15.69 -4.92 14.97
CA LYS A 31 16.78 -4.30 14.21
C LYS A 31 16.36 -3.91 12.78
N TYR A 32 15.56 -4.77 12.14
CA TYR A 32 15.07 -4.50 10.79
C TYR A 32 14.18 -3.25 10.75
N PHE A 33 13.22 -3.12 11.67
CA PHE A 33 12.34 -1.96 11.75
C PHE A 33 13.05 -0.69 12.23
N MET A 34 13.87 -0.79 13.27
CA MET A 34 14.51 0.39 13.87
C MET A 34 15.67 0.92 13.04
N PHE A 35 16.43 0.04 12.37
CA PHE A 35 17.65 0.42 11.68
C PHE A 35 17.59 0.15 10.18
N ASP A 36 17.29 -1.08 9.75
CA ASP A 36 17.45 -1.43 8.34
C ASP A 36 16.41 -0.75 7.43
N LEU A 37 15.17 -0.56 7.88
CA LEU A 37 14.15 0.15 7.10
C LEU A 37 14.41 1.66 7.07
N LYS A 38 14.84 2.22 8.20
CA LYS A 38 15.11 3.66 8.38
C LYS A 38 16.46 4.12 7.80
N TRP A 39 17.44 3.22 7.66
CA TRP A 39 18.81 3.56 7.24
C TRP A 39 19.41 2.66 6.17
N GLY A 40 18.78 1.52 5.88
CA GLY A 40 19.16 0.57 4.83
C GLY A 40 18.68 1.05 3.48
N GLY A 41 19.32 2.10 2.98
CA GLY A 41 18.99 2.63 1.67
C GLY A 41 19.36 1.70 0.53
N ILE A 42 18.65 1.86 -0.60
CA ILE A 42 19.03 1.26 -1.87
C ILE A 42 20.28 1.99 -2.36
N LYS A 43 21.41 1.29 -2.46
CA LYS A 43 22.60 1.84 -3.15
C LYS A 43 22.24 1.97 -4.64
N GLN A 44 21.95 3.18 -5.11
CA GLN A 44 22.00 3.43 -6.56
C GLN A 44 23.45 3.28 -7.03
N LYS A 45 23.67 2.61 -8.16
CA LYS A 45 24.99 2.59 -8.80
C LYS A 45 25.37 4.04 -9.14
N GLY A 46 26.39 4.56 -8.46
CA GLY A 46 27.06 5.81 -8.86
C GLY A 46 26.76 7.09 -8.07
N GLY A 47 26.08 7.07 -6.91
CA GLY A 47 25.78 8.30 -6.17
C GLY A 47 25.81 8.16 -4.64
N LYS A 48 26.38 9.16 -3.96
CA LYS A 48 26.53 9.28 -2.49
C LYS A 48 25.22 9.57 -1.73
N ASN A 49 24.04 9.22 -2.25
CA ASN A 49 22.78 9.50 -1.56
C ASN A 49 22.10 8.20 -1.13
N LYS A 50 22.09 7.98 0.19
CA LYS A 50 21.42 6.85 0.87
C LYS A 50 19.93 7.20 0.96
N LEU A 51 19.12 6.74 0.01
CA LEU A 51 17.66 6.92 0.09
C LEU A 51 17.10 6.09 1.24
N VAL A 52 16.55 6.74 2.26
CA VAL A 52 15.82 6.08 3.36
C VAL A 52 14.52 5.50 2.80
N ARG A 53 14.23 4.22 3.07
CA ARG A 53 13.04 3.55 2.52
C ARG A 53 11.77 3.92 3.31
N GLU A 54 11.89 4.17 4.62
CA GLU A 54 10.79 4.62 5.48
C GLU A 54 11.27 5.70 6.46
N ILE A 55 10.51 6.78 6.62
CA ILE A 55 10.76 7.87 7.58
C ILE A 55 9.65 7.87 8.63
N SER A 56 9.99 7.99 9.91
CA SER A 56 8.98 8.10 10.99
C SER A 56 8.25 9.44 10.93
N LEU A 57 6.99 9.44 11.39
CA LEU A 57 6.16 10.65 11.51
C LEU A 57 6.84 11.68 12.43
N GLU A 58 7.40 11.24 13.56
CA GLU A 58 8.12 12.09 14.51
C GLU A 58 9.33 12.77 13.84
N SER A 59 10.04 12.05 12.96
CA SER A 59 11.19 12.58 12.23
C SER A 59 10.79 13.55 11.11
N LEU A 60 9.56 13.46 10.60
CA LEU A 60 9.00 14.45 9.68
C LEU A 60 8.65 15.73 10.44
N TRP A 61 8.01 15.61 11.60
CA TRP A 61 7.68 16.74 12.47
C TRP A 61 8.92 17.48 12.98
N GLU A 62 9.97 16.77 13.42
CA GLU A 62 11.26 17.37 13.80
C GLU A 62 11.91 18.15 12.65
N LYS A 63 11.65 17.75 11.40
CA LYS A 63 12.13 18.43 10.20
C LYS A 63 11.23 19.58 9.74
N GLY A 64 10.17 19.90 10.50
CA GLY A 64 9.19 20.91 10.13
C GLY A 64 8.35 20.53 8.90
N ILE A 65 8.29 19.24 8.56
CA ILE A 65 7.45 18.74 7.48
C ILE A 65 6.07 18.48 8.08
N GLU A 66 5.15 19.42 7.85
CA GLU A 66 3.75 19.23 8.17
C GLU A 66 3.11 18.25 7.18
N ILE A 67 2.44 17.24 7.72
CA ILE A 67 1.61 16.33 6.94
C ILE A 67 0.21 16.94 6.99
N SER A 68 -0.22 17.59 5.91
CA SER A 68 -1.56 18.17 5.84
C SER A 68 -2.60 17.06 6.00
N THR A 69 -3.39 17.11 7.07
CA THR A 69 -4.66 16.41 7.16
C THR A 69 -5.69 17.31 6.49
N ASP A 70 -6.02 16.99 5.24
CA ASP A 70 -6.85 17.80 4.35
C ASP A 70 -8.34 17.74 4.75
N ASP A 71 -8.64 18.16 5.99
CA ASP A 71 -9.94 18.04 6.67
C ASP A 71 -10.52 19.44 7.00
N THR A 72 -10.39 20.38 6.07
CA THR A 72 -11.15 21.64 6.14
C THR A 72 -12.61 21.41 5.73
N VAL A 73 -13.52 22.30 6.13
CA VAL A 73 -14.94 22.23 5.68
C VAL A 73 -15.04 22.21 4.15
N TRP A 74 -14.21 22.98 3.46
CA TRP A 74 -14.15 23.01 2.00
C TRP A 74 -13.70 21.68 1.40
N SER A 75 -12.66 21.04 1.96
CA SER A 75 -12.19 19.74 1.46
C SER A 75 -13.18 18.61 1.74
N ILE A 76 -13.97 18.70 2.81
CA ILE A 76 -15.08 17.76 3.07
C ILE A 76 -16.18 17.93 2.01
N ILE A 77 -16.59 19.18 1.74
CA ILE A 77 -17.60 19.47 0.72
C ILE A 77 -17.12 19.03 -0.67
N GLU A 78 -15.87 19.29 -1.02
CA GLU A 78 -15.27 18.86 -2.29
C GLU A 78 -15.24 17.33 -2.43
N LYS A 79 -14.84 16.61 -1.37
CA LYS A 79 -14.89 15.14 -1.33
C LYS A 79 -16.32 14.62 -1.54
N GLU A 80 -17.32 15.24 -0.91
CA GLU A 80 -18.72 14.82 -1.05
C GLU A 80 -19.23 15.02 -2.49
N ILE A 81 -18.94 16.17 -3.09
CA ILE A 81 -19.27 16.46 -4.49
C ILE A 81 -18.59 15.45 -5.45
N ASP A 82 -17.33 15.12 -5.20
CA ASP A 82 -16.59 14.14 -6.01
C ASP A 82 -17.16 12.72 -5.86
N LEU A 83 -17.62 12.35 -4.66
CA LEU A 83 -18.29 11.07 -4.41
C LEU A 83 -19.63 10.98 -5.15
N GLU A 84 -20.44 12.03 -5.14
CA GLU A 84 -21.71 12.08 -5.90
C GLU A 84 -21.46 11.93 -7.41
N LYS A 85 -20.46 12.64 -7.94
CA LYS A 85 -20.08 12.53 -9.36
C LYS A 85 -19.63 11.11 -9.71
N LEU A 86 -18.81 10.51 -8.86
CA LEU A 86 -18.34 9.13 -9.04
C LEU A 86 -19.52 8.15 -9.00
N TYR A 87 -20.49 8.34 -8.10
CA TYR A 87 -21.68 7.51 -8.00
C TYR A 87 -22.50 7.55 -9.30
N VAL A 88 -22.75 8.75 -9.84
CA VAL A 88 -23.46 8.92 -11.13
C VAL A 88 -22.68 8.27 -12.27
N ALA A 89 -21.36 8.45 -12.32
CA ALA A 89 -20.51 7.86 -13.34
C ALA A 89 -20.58 6.32 -13.34
N ILE A 90 -20.50 5.71 -12.15
CA ILE A 90 -20.61 4.25 -12.00
C ILE A 90 -22.02 3.78 -12.38
N HIS A 91 -23.07 4.52 -12.06
CA HIS A 91 -24.45 4.13 -12.40
C HIS A 91 -24.70 4.05 -13.91
N ARG A 92 -24.03 4.90 -14.71
CA ARG A 92 -24.11 4.93 -16.17
C ARG A 92 -23.33 3.82 -16.86
N LEU A 93 -22.46 3.11 -16.15
CA LEU A 93 -21.76 1.96 -16.69
C LEU A 93 -22.74 0.81 -16.97
N ASP A 94 -22.44 0.03 -18.01
CA ASP A 94 -23.21 -1.18 -18.28
C ASP A 94 -22.95 -2.27 -17.21
N ILE A 95 -23.76 -3.32 -17.24
CA ILE A 95 -23.69 -4.41 -16.26
C ILE A 95 -22.31 -5.09 -16.27
N TRP A 96 -21.71 -5.28 -17.45
CA TRP A 96 -20.41 -5.93 -17.58
C TRP A 96 -19.28 -5.04 -17.05
N GLU A 97 -19.34 -3.75 -17.33
CA GLU A 97 -18.41 -2.75 -16.82
C GLU A 97 -18.46 -2.69 -15.29
N LYS A 98 -19.67 -2.74 -14.71
CA LYS A 98 -19.86 -2.83 -13.26
C LYS A 98 -19.27 -4.11 -12.67
N ILE A 99 -19.46 -5.26 -13.32
CA ILE A 99 -18.85 -6.53 -12.90
C ILE A 99 -17.31 -6.44 -12.89
N VAL A 100 -16.71 -5.85 -13.93
CA VAL A 100 -15.25 -5.67 -13.98
C VAL A 100 -14.76 -4.78 -12.84
N LEU A 101 -15.46 -3.69 -12.53
CA LEU A 101 -15.10 -2.83 -11.38
C LEU A 101 -15.28 -3.55 -10.04
N GLN A 102 -16.37 -4.29 -9.86
CA GLN A 102 -16.62 -5.06 -8.65
C GLN A 102 -15.48 -6.04 -8.38
N LYS A 103 -15.04 -6.78 -9.41
CA LYS A 103 -13.92 -7.72 -9.29
C LYS A 103 -12.59 -7.05 -8.93
N ILE A 104 -12.35 -5.85 -9.45
CA ILE A 104 -11.11 -5.11 -9.19
C ILE A 104 -11.11 -4.48 -7.80
N PHE A 105 -12.17 -3.74 -7.44
CA PHE A 105 -12.17 -2.86 -6.27
C PHE A 105 -12.87 -3.43 -5.05
N TRP A 106 -13.95 -4.20 -5.22
CA TRP A 106 -14.67 -4.83 -4.10
C TRP A 106 -14.12 -6.22 -3.75
N GLU A 107 -13.83 -7.04 -4.75
CA GLU A 107 -13.28 -8.38 -4.54
C GLU A 107 -11.74 -8.39 -4.47
N GLY A 108 -11.08 -7.31 -4.90
CA GLY A 108 -9.61 -7.16 -4.84
C GLY A 108 -8.84 -8.18 -5.69
N LEU A 109 -9.45 -8.70 -6.77
CA LEU A 109 -8.85 -9.76 -7.56
C LEU A 109 -7.70 -9.25 -8.44
N SER A 110 -6.67 -10.09 -8.61
CA SER A 110 -5.62 -9.82 -9.60
C SER A 110 -6.16 -9.94 -11.02
N GLU A 111 -5.56 -9.20 -11.97
CA GLU A 111 -5.96 -9.25 -13.39
C GLU A 111 -5.97 -10.67 -13.95
N LYS A 112 -5.00 -11.51 -13.53
CA LYS A 112 -4.92 -12.91 -13.96
C LYS A 112 -6.16 -13.70 -13.53
N ARG A 113 -6.57 -13.55 -12.27
CA ARG A 113 -7.76 -14.23 -11.74
C ARG A 113 -9.04 -13.72 -12.38
N ILE A 114 -9.12 -12.42 -12.67
CA ILE A 114 -10.25 -11.83 -13.39
C ILE A 114 -10.35 -12.39 -14.81
N THR A 115 -9.23 -12.53 -15.53
CA THR A 115 -9.24 -13.11 -16.88
C THR A 115 -9.68 -14.57 -16.90
N GLU A 116 -9.28 -15.34 -15.87
CA GLU A 116 -9.68 -16.74 -15.69
C GLU A 116 -11.18 -16.84 -15.37
N GLU A 117 -11.69 -16.06 -14.41
CA GLU A 117 -13.10 -16.10 -14.01
C GLU A 117 -14.06 -15.59 -15.10
N LEU A 118 -13.65 -14.58 -15.86
CA LEU A 118 -14.47 -14.04 -16.95
C LEU A 118 -14.24 -14.75 -18.29
N ASN A 119 -13.30 -15.71 -18.35
CA ASN A 119 -12.90 -16.41 -19.56
C ASN A 119 -12.57 -15.48 -20.74
N ILE A 120 -11.76 -14.45 -20.49
CA ILE A 120 -11.35 -13.44 -21.48
C ILE A 120 -9.83 -13.31 -21.53
N SER A 121 -9.30 -12.83 -22.65
CA SER A 121 -7.89 -12.50 -22.76
C SER A 121 -7.52 -11.28 -21.91
N ARG A 122 -6.26 -11.21 -21.48
CA ARG A 122 -5.72 -10.05 -20.75
C ARG A 122 -5.78 -8.75 -21.56
N SER A 123 -5.59 -8.83 -22.87
CA SER A 123 -5.74 -7.68 -23.79
C SER A 123 -7.18 -7.16 -23.79
N THR A 124 -8.17 -8.05 -23.79
CA THR A 124 -9.59 -7.70 -23.70
C THR A 124 -9.92 -7.03 -22.37
N LEU A 125 -9.42 -7.57 -21.26
CA LEU A 125 -9.59 -6.96 -19.94
C LEU A 125 -9.00 -5.54 -19.90
N ASN A 126 -7.78 -5.35 -20.41
CA ASN A 126 -7.12 -4.05 -20.45
C ASN A 126 -7.88 -3.02 -21.31
N TYR A 127 -8.35 -3.44 -22.50
CA TYR A 127 -9.18 -2.60 -23.35
C TYR A 127 -10.45 -2.13 -22.63
N ARG A 128 -11.12 -3.06 -21.94
CA ARG A 128 -12.34 -2.77 -21.17
C ARG A 128 -12.06 -1.82 -20.01
N LYS A 129 -11.01 -2.07 -19.22
CA LYS A 129 -10.57 -1.15 -18.15
C LYS A 129 -10.34 0.25 -18.69
N GLY A 130 -9.65 0.37 -19.82
CA GLY A 130 -9.41 1.66 -20.47
C GLY A 130 -10.70 2.41 -20.82
N LYS A 131 -11.70 1.71 -21.38
CA LYS A 131 -13.01 2.30 -21.67
C LYS A 131 -13.76 2.71 -20.40
N ILE A 132 -13.77 1.86 -19.38
CA ILE A 132 -14.43 2.15 -18.09
C ILE A 132 -13.83 3.40 -17.47
N TYR A 133 -12.50 3.48 -17.36
CA TYR A 133 -11.82 4.63 -16.78
C TYR A 133 -12.04 5.90 -17.59
N LYS A 134 -12.08 5.80 -18.92
CA LYS A 134 -12.41 6.94 -19.79
C LYS A 134 -13.83 7.45 -19.52
N LYS A 135 -14.83 6.56 -19.46
CA LYS A 135 -16.22 6.93 -19.14
C LYS A 135 -16.34 7.60 -17.77
N ILE A 136 -15.70 7.02 -16.74
CA ILE A 136 -15.72 7.59 -15.39
C ILE A 136 -15.08 8.97 -15.38
N ARG A 137 -13.90 9.12 -16.01
CA ARG A 137 -13.20 10.41 -16.10
C ARG A 137 -14.06 11.46 -16.79
N GLU A 138 -14.65 11.15 -17.94
CA GLU A 138 -15.48 12.09 -18.68
C GLU A 138 -16.69 12.55 -17.84
N GLU A 139 -17.32 11.67 -17.07
CA GLU A 139 -18.45 12.04 -16.21
C GLU A 139 -18.04 12.86 -14.99
N VAL A 140 -16.93 12.54 -14.35
CA VAL A 140 -16.41 13.31 -13.21
C VAL A 140 -15.92 14.70 -13.66
N GLU A 141 -15.30 14.80 -14.83
CA GLU A 141 -14.77 16.07 -15.38
C GLU A 141 -15.86 16.97 -15.96
N LYS A 142 -16.98 16.42 -16.49
CA LYS A 142 -18.13 17.23 -16.96
C LYS A 142 -18.75 18.11 -15.87
N GLY A 143 -18.57 17.77 -14.60
CA GLY A 143 -19.05 18.54 -13.46
C GLY A 143 -18.05 19.55 -12.89
N LYS A 144 -16.96 19.87 -13.59
CA LYS A 144 -16.04 20.95 -13.21
C LYS A 144 -16.59 22.28 -13.74
N TYR A 145 -17.18 23.07 -12.84
CA TYR A 145 -17.48 24.49 -13.04
C TYR A 145 -16.50 25.31 -12.20
#